data_AF-A0A1M7AJA7-F1
#
_entry.id   AF-A0A1M7AJA7-F1
#
_cell.length_a   1.000
_cell.length_b   1.000
_cell.length_c   1.000
_cell.angle_alpha   90.00
_cell.angle_beta   90.00
_cell.angle_gamma   90.00
#
_symmetry.space_group_name_H-M   'P 1'
#
loop_
_entity.id
_entity.type
_entity.pdbx_description
1 polymer ?
#
loop_
_entity_poly.entity_id
_entity_poly.type
_entity_poly.pdbx_seq_one_letter_code
_entity_poly.pdbx_strand_id
1 'polypeptide(L)'
;MADCTSTPPRVKTFWTGLRDQSAHMFYGLCLMFAFTFPVPVWGATILVMAVATERELEQHDWDITRVGRTDLFFWFLSCLIFNAVYYGVKYL
;
A
#
# COMPACT_ATOMS: atom_id res chain seq x y z
N MET A 1 -23.32 33.71 5.52
CA MET A 1 -22.39 33.54 4.40
C MET A 1 -21.85 32.13 4.51
N ALA A 2 -22.26 31.24 3.60
CA ALA A 2 -21.82 29.85 3.59
C ALA A 2 -20.41 29.80 2.97
N ASP A 3 -19.48 29.24 3.73
CA ASP A 3 -18.08 29.02 3.33
C ASP A 3 -18.05 27.85 2.33
N CYS A 4 -17.92 28.17 1.04
CA CYS A 4 -17.81 27.19 -0.05
C CYS A 4 -16.36 26.69 -0.20
N THR A 5 -15.74 26.25 0.89
CA THR A 5 -14.43 25.57 0.87
C THR A 5 -14.60 24.05 0.80
N SER A 6 -15.51 23.56 -0.04
CA SER A 6 -15.45 22.18 -0.51
C SER A 6 -14.50 22.12 -1.69
N THR A 7 -13.24 21.77 -1.41
CA THR A 7 -12.35 21.25 -2.46
C THR A 7 -13.12 20.21 -3.28
N PRO A 8 -13.25 20.37 -4.60
CA PRO A 8 -14.01 19.41 -5.40
C PRO A 8 -13.38 18.02 -5.23
N PRO A 9 -14.18 16.94 -5.19
CA PRO A 9 -13.62 15.60 -5.16
C PRO A 9 -12.70 15.46 -6.37
N ARG A 10 -11.44 15.08 -6.14
CA ARG A 10 -10.46 14.89 -7.21
C ARG A 10 -10.97 13.75 -8.09
N VAL A 11 -11.70 14.08 -9.16
CA VAL A 11 -12.17 13.11 -10.15
C VAL A 11 -10.92 12.55 -10.82
N LYS A 12 -10.46 11.38 -10.35
CA LYS A 12 -9.32 10.69 -10.97
C LYS A 12 -9.72 10.39 -12.41
N THR A 13 -9.00 10.96 -13.37
CA THR A 13 -9.16 10.59 -14.77
C THR A 13 -8.85 9.10 -14.94
N PHE A 14 -9.47 8.45 -15.93
CA PHE A 14 -9.25 7.03 -16.22
C PHE A 14 -7.75 6.67 -16.31
N TRP A 15 -6.95 7.54 -16.94
CA TRP A 15 -5.50 7.38 -17.06
C TRP A 15 -4.75 7.49 -15.73
N THR A 16 -5.10 8.46 -14.88
CA THR A 16 -4.52 8.55 -13.53
C THR A 16 -4.93 7.37 -12.65
N GLY A 17 -6.16 6.85 -12.80
CA GLY A 17 -6.62 5.65 -12.11
C GLY A 17 -5.89 4.39 -12.57
N LEU A 18 -5.67 4.23 -13.88
CA LEU A 18 -4.90 3.14 -14.47
C LEU A 18 -3.44 3.16 -14.02
N ARG A 19 -2.80 4.35 -13.99
CA ARG A 19 -1.44 4.50 -13.47
C ARG A 19 -1.37 4.12 -11.99
N ASP A 20 -2.31 4.59 -11.18
CA ASP A 20 -2.38 4.26 -9.75
C ASP A 20 -2.58 2.75 -9.52
N GLN A 21 -3.45 2.10 -10.29
CA GLN A 21 -3.71 0.66 -10.16
C GLN A 21 -2.57 -0.21 -10.70
N SER A 22 -1.93 0.18 -11.80
CA SER A 22 -0.78 -0.54 -12.34
C SER A 22 0.44 -0.45 -11.42
N ALA A 23 0.68 0.70 -10.80
CA ALA A 23 1.68 0.84 -9.75
C ALA A 23 1.34 -0.06 -8.56
N HIS A 24 0.09 -0.07 -8.10
CA HIS A 24 -0.39 -0.97 -7.05
C HIS A 24 -0.13 -2.45 -7.34
N MET A 25 -0.47 -2.90 -8.56
CA MET A 25 -0.24 -4.28 -9.01
C MET A 25 1.25 -4.60 -9.09
N PHE A 26 2.07 -3.67 -9.60
CA PHE A 26 3.51 -3.85 -9.71
C PHE A 26 4.18 -3.99 -8.33
N TYR A 27 3.83 -3.13 -7.38
CA TYR A 27 4.32 -3.24 -6.01
C TYR A 27 3.84 -4.52 -5.32
N GLY A 28 2.59 -4.94 -5.56
CA GLY A 28 2.08 -6.24 -5.11
C GLY A 28 2.83 -7.44 -5.71
N LEU A 29 3.28 -7.35 -6.97
CA LEU A 29 4.06 -8.39 -7.63
C LEU A 29 5.49 -8.47 -7.07
N CYS A 30 6.15 -7.33 -6.87
CA CYS A 30 7.45 -7.25 -6.20
C CYS A 30 7.39 -7.85 -4.78
N LEU A 31 6.26 -7.65 -4.11
CA LEU A 31 5.93 -8.28 -2.83
C LEU A 31 5.89 -9.80 -2.90
N MET A 32 5.12 -10.34 -3.85
CA MET A 32 5.01 -11.79 -4.02
C MET A 32 6.38 -12.43 -4.30
N PHE A 33 7.24 -11.73 -5.04
CA PHE A 33 8.62 -12.14 -5.25
C PHE A 33 9.44 -12.14 -3.95
N ALA A 34 9.29 -11.11 -3.10
CA ALA A 34 9.96 -11.03 -1.81
C ALA A 34 9.57 -12.17 -0.86
N PHE A 35 8.31 -12.61 -0.88
CA PHE A 35 7.82 -13.78 -0.13
C PHE A 35 8.25 -15.13 -0.73
N THR A 36 8.72 -15.16 -1.98
CA THR A 36 9.20 -16.39 -2.66
C THR A 36 10.69 -16.65 -2.40
N PHE A 37 11.46 -15.61 -2.08
CA PHE A 37 12.83 -15.75 -1.59
C PHE A 37 12.84 -16.19 -0.11
N PRO A 38 13.96 -16.75 0.42
CA PRO A 38 14.09 -17.13 1.82
C PRO A 38 14.22 -15.90 2.75
N VAL A 39 13.44 -14.86 2.50
CA VAL A 39 13.31 -13.71 3.39
C VAL A 39 12.44 -14.17 4.56
N PRO A 40 12.85 -13.91 5.81
CA PRO A 40 11.97 -14.16 6.93
C PRO A 40 10.68 -13.36 6.75
N VAL A 41 9.55 -13.99 7.03
CA VAL A 41 8.20 -13.48 6.76
C VAL A 41 7.92 -12.12 7.44
N TRP A 42 8.48 -11.90 8.62
CA TRP A 42 8.45 -10.58 9.27
C TRP A 42 9.26 -9.52 8.50
N GLY A 43 10.37 -9.90 7.88
CA GLY A 43 11.20 -9.02 7.05
C GLY A 43 10.50 -8.64 5.75
N ALA A 44 9.78 -9.57 5.13
CA ALA A 44 8.93 -9.29 3.98
C ALA A 44 7.88 -8.23 4.33
N THR A 45 7.19 -8.37 5.47
CA THR A 45 6.21 -7.38 5.98
C THR A 45 6.79 -5.97 6.12
N ILE A 46 7.99 -5.84 6.71
CA ILE A 46 8.64 -4.53 6.85
C ILE A 46 8.92 -3.91 5.48
N LEU A 47 9.42 -4.73 4.55
CA LEU A 47 9.76 -4.30 3.20
C LEU A 47 8.51 -3.87 2.42
N VAL A 48 7.39 -4.59 2.59
CA VAL A 48 6.08 -4.20 2.05
C VAL A 48 5.67 -2.83 2.54
N MET A 49 5.72 -2.62 3.85
CA MET A 49 5.25 -1.39 4.47
C MET A 49 6.12 -0.20 4.08
N ALA A 50 7.43 -0.40 3.93
CA ALA A 50 8.34 0.63 3.43
C ALA A 50 7.94 1.05 2.01
N VAL A 51 7.77 0.10 1.10
CA VAL A 51 7.38 0.36 -0.30
C VAL A 51 5.98 1.00 -0.41
N ALA A 52 5.02 0.53 0.38
CA ALA A 52 3.68 1.12 0.41
C ALA A 52 3.71 2.58 0.91
N THR A 53 4.57 2.87 1.89
CA THR A 53 4.78 4.23 2.42
C THR A 53 5.44 5.13 1.38
N GLU A 54 6.49 4.65 0.71
CA GLU A 54 7.15 5.39 -0.38
C GLU A 54 6.18 5.71 -1.52
N ARG A 55 5.32 4.75 -1.91
CA ARG A 55 4.29 5.00 -2.93
C ARG A 55 3.30 6.08 -2.51
N GLU A 56 2.76 5.99 -1.30
CA GLU A 56 1.82 6.99 -0.80
C GLU A 56 2.48 8.38 -0.71
N LEU A 57 3.75 8.43 -0.32
CA LEU A 57 4.52 9.67 -0.36
C LEU A 57 4.66 10.20 -1.79
N GLU A 58 5.05 9.36 -2.76
CA GLU A 58 5.18 9.78 -4.16
C GLU A 58 3.86 10.29 -4.74
N GLN A 59 2.73 9.65 -4.42
CA GLN A 59 1.39 10.08 -4.85
C GLN A 59 0.96 11.42 -4.24
N HIS A 60 1.53 11.78 -3.10
CA HIS A 60 1.22 12.99 -2.34
C HIS A 60 2.35 14.03 -2.41
N ASP A 61 3.19 14.00 -3.44
CA ASP A 61 4.32 14.94 -3.63
C ASP A 61 5.26 15.00 -2.41
N TRP A 62 5.47 13.86 -1.78
CA TRP A 62 6.26 13.67 -0.55
C TRP A 62 5.73 14.43 0.68
N ASP A 63 4.47 14.90 0.65
CA ASP A 63 3.82 15.53 1.78
C ASP A 63 3.26 14.49 2.76
N ILE A 64 4.00 14.25 3.84
CA ILE A 64 3.63 13.35 4.94
C ILE A 64 2.25 13.67 5.54
N THR A 65 1.82 14.94 5.52
CA THR A 65 0.53 15.34 6.11
C THR A 65 -0.67 14.90 5.29
N ARG A 66 -0.44 14.57 4.01
CA ARG A 66 -1.47 14.15 3.04
C ARG A 66 -1.50 12.65 2.80
N VAL A 67 -0.57 11.89 3.37
CA VAL A 67 -0.47 10.43 3.23
C VAL A 67 -1.79 9.75 3.61
N GLY A 68 -2.27 8.87 2.74
CA GLY A 68 -3.47 8.08 2.93
C GLY A 68 -3.30 7.03 4.02
N ARG A 69 -3.55 7.42 5.28
CA ARG A 69 -3.48 6.51 6.44
C ARG A 69 -4.34 5.25 6.28
N THR A 70 -5.46 5.37 5.58
CA THR A 70 -6.36 4.25 5.29
C THR A 70 -5.72 3.25 4.32
N ASP A 71 -5.00 3.72 3.29
CA ASP A 71 -4.33 2.81 2.33
C ASP A 71 -3.23 2.03 3.04
N LEU A 72 -2.38 2.72 3.80
CA LEU A 72 -1.33 2.09 4.61
C LEU A 72 -1.87 1.10 5.64
N PHE A 73 -3.03 1.38 6.24
CA PHE A 73 -3.69 0.46 7.16
C PHE A 73 -4.11 -0.84 6.47
N PHE A 74 -4.71 -0.77 5.28
CA PHE A 74 -5.10 -1.97 4.53
C PHE A 74 -3.89 -2.76 4.02
N TRP A 75 -2.81 -2.08 3.63
CA TRP A 75 -1.53 -2.71 3.33
C TRP A 75 -0.97 -3.47 4.54
N PHE A 76 -0.96 -2.85 5.72
CA PHE A 76 -0.51 -3.49 6.95
C PHE A 76 -1.40 -4.69 7.34
N LEU A 77 -2.72 -4.53 7.26
CA LEU A 77 -3.67 -5.61 7.56
C LEU A 77 -3.45 -6.81 6.64
N SER A 78 -3.20 -6.56 5.35
CA SER A 78 -2.88 -7.61 4.37
C SER A 78 -1.61 -8.36 4.76
N CYS A 79 -0.55 -7.65 5.17
CA CYS A 79 0.67 -8.29 5.68
C CYS A 79 0.42 -9.16 6.90
N LEU A 80 -0.40 -8.69 7.85
CA LEU A 80 -0.76 -9.48 9.04
C LEU A 80 -1.50 -10.76 8.67
N ILE A 81 -2.44 -10.69 7.73
CA ILE A 81 -3.17 -11.87 7.24
C ILE A 81 -2.20 -12.85 6.58
N PHE A 82 -1.31 -12.38 5.71
CA PHE A 82 -0.30 -13.24 5.08
C PHE A 82 0.64 -13.90 6.09
N ASN A 83 1.09 -13.16 7.10
CA ASN A 83 1.90 -13.72 8.19
C ASN A 83 1.13 -14.78 8.96
N ALA A 84 -0.13 -14.50 9.33
CA ALA A 84 -0.98 -15.43 10.05
C ALA A 84 -1.23 -16.72 9.26
N VAL A 85 -1.48 -16.63 7.96
CA VAL A 85 -1.64 -17.80 7.08
C VAL A 85 -0.33 -18.57 6.95
N TYR A 86 0.79 -17.90 6.71
CA TYR A 86 2.09 -18.56 6.59
C TYR A 86 2.46 -19.34 7.86
N TYR A 87 2.35 -18.70 9.02
CA TYR A 87 2.66 -19.36 10.28
C TYR A 87 1.60 -20.40 10.64
N GLY A 88 0.31 -20.15 10.36
CA GLY A 88 -0.75 -21.12 10.56
C GLY A 88 -0.52 -22.41 9.76
N VAL A 89 -0.15 -22.29 8.48
CA VAL A 89 0.18 -23.43 7.62
C VAL A 89 1.49 -24.11 8.03
N LYS A 90 2.49 -23.34 8.49
CA LYS A 90 3.79 -23.88 8.90
C LYS A 90 3.75 -24.64 10.23
N TYR A 91 2.83 -24.29 11.12
CA TYR A 91 2.68 -24.89 12.45
C TYR A 91 1.48 -25.84 12.58
N LEU A 92 0.76 -26.08 11.49
CA LEU A 92 -0.16 -27.22 11.31
C LEU A 92 0.61 -28.46 10.84
#